data_AF-A0AA93AJR2-F1
#
_entry.id   AF-A0AA93AJR2-F1
#
_cell.length_a   1.000
_cell.length_b   1.000
_cell.length_c   1.000
_cell.angle_alpha   90.00
_cell.angle_beta   90.00
_cell.angle_gamma   90.00
#
_symmetry.space_group_name_H-M   'P 1'
#
loop_
_entity.id
_entity.type
_entity.pdbx_description
1 polymer ?
#
loop_
_entity_poly.entity_id
_entity_poly.type
_entity_poly.pdbx_seq_one_letter_code
_entity_poly.pdbx_strand_id
1 'polypeptide(L)' 'QQVTDACHKHGGFYLGSIGGPAAILAQNSIKSLTCVEYPELGMEAIWKIEVEDFPAFILVDDKGNDFFQVIQSAKCVKCG' A
#
# COMPACT_ATOMS: atom_id res chain seq x y z
N GLN A 1 5.30 13.21 -5.90
CA GLN A 1 5.10 13.15 -7.36
C GLN A 1 5.65 11.91 -8.05
N GLN A 2 6.89 11.46 -7.82
CA GLN A 2 7.50 10.38 -8.63
C GLN A 2 6.67 9.08 -8.73
N VAL A 3 6.00 8.66 -7.64
CA VAL A 3 5.15 7.45 -7.62
C VAL A 3 3.87 7.65 -8.45
N THR A 4 3.23 8.81 -8.33
CA THR A 4 2.02 9.18 -9.09
C THR A 4 2.28 9.21 -10.58
N ASP A 5 3.43 9.78 -10.99
CA ASP A 5 3.81 9.88 -12.41
C ASP A 5 4.11 8.50 -13.01
N ALA A 6 4.74 7.61 -12.24
CA ALA A 6 5.01 6.23 -12.65
C ALA A 6 3.71 5.39 -12.78
N CYS A 7 2.78 5.53 -11.81
CA CYS A 7 1.46 4.90 -11.86
C CYS A 7 0.68 5.32 -13.10
N HIS A 8 0.65 6.60 -13.44
CA HIS A 8 -0.03 7.09 -14.64
C HIS A 8 0.64 6.57 -15.93
N LYS A 9 1.99 6.58 -16.00
CA LYS A 9 2.71 6.14 -17.20
C LYS A 9 2.60 4.64 -17.49
N HIS A 10 2.50 3.80 -16.45
CA HIS A 10 2.54 2.35 -16.57
C HIS A 10 1.21 1.65 -16.23
N GLY A 11 0.14 2.41 -15.94
CA GLY A 11 -1.15 1.87 -15.52
C GLY A 11 -1.08 1.17 -14.15
N GLY A 12 -0.20 1.64 -13.28
CA GLY A 12 0.02 1.08 -11.94
C GLY A 12 -0.96 1.64 -10.92
N PHE A 13 -1.30 0.85 -9.90
CA PHE A 13 -2.15 1.24 -8.78
C PHE A 13 -1.35 1.18 -7.49
N TYR A 14 -1.55 2.15 -6.60
CA TYR A 14 -0.97 2.10 -5.25
C TYR A 14 -2.07 1.81 -4.23
N LEU A 15 -1.95 0.66 -3.56
CA LEU A 15 -2.88 0.21 -2.54
C LEU A 15 -2.26 0.44 -1.16
N GLY A 16 -2.98 1.16 -0.30
CA GLY A 16 -2.61 1.37 1.10
C GLY A 16 -3.35 0.42 2.01
N SER A 17 -2.62 -0.37 2.78
CA SER A 17 -3.18 -1.11 3.91
C SER A 17 -3.17 -0.26 5.19
N ILE A 18 -3.97 -0.66 6.17
CA ILE A 18 -4.03 0.01 7.48
C ILE A 18 -2.77 -0.34 8.29
N GLY A 19 -1.96 0.66 8.61
CA GLY A 19 -0.80 0.51 9.49
C GLY A 19 -1.21 0.40 10.97
N GLY A 20 -0.65 -0.57 11.70
CA GLY A 20 -0.91 -0.79 13.13
C GLY A 20 -1.37 -2.22 13.46
N PRO A 21 -2.54 -2.68 12.96
CA PRO A 21 -3.07 -4.02 13.27
C PRO A 21 -2.39 -5.14 12.46
N ALA A 22 -1.08 -5.07 12.25
CA ALA A 22 -0.33 -6.01 11.42
C ALA A 22 -0.46 -7.46 11.91
N ALA A 23 -0.49 -7.69 13.21
CA ALA A 23 -0.64 -9.03 13.79
C ALA A 23 -2.03 -9.64 13.49
N ILE A 24 -3.10 -8.84 13.58
CA ILE A 24 -4.46 -9.30 13.31
C ILE A 24 -4.67 -9.53 11.81
N LEU A 25 -4.13 -8.62 10.98
CA LEU A 25 -4.13 -8.78 9.52
C LEU A 25 -3.35 -10.03 9.11
N ALA A 26 -2.19 -10.27 9.72
CA ALA A 26 -1.42 -11.48 9.46
C ALA A 26 -2.19 -12.74 9.86
N GLN A 27 -2.83 -12.73 11.04
CA GLN A 27 -3.56 -13.89 11.54
C GLN A 27 -4.82 -14.22 10.72
N ASN A 28 -5.55 -13.20 10.28
CA ASN A 28 -6.85 -13.41 9.63
C ASN A 28 -6.77 -13.45 8.11
N SER A 29 -5.85 -12.68 7.52
CA SER A 29 -5.78 -12.48 6.06
C SER A 29 -4.60 -13.15 5.39
N ILE A 30 -3.54 -13.59 6.09
CA ILE A 30 -2.42 -14.31 5.46
C ILE A 30 -2.65 -15.83 5.57
N LYS A 31 -2.72 -16.51 4.42
CA LYS A 31 -2.97 -17.97 4.32
C LYS A 31 -1.70 -18.78 4.18
N SER A 32 -0.72 -18.25 3.46
CA SER A 32 0.58 -18.91 3.30
C SER A 32 1.68 -17.87 3.11
N LEU A 33 2.89 -18.23 3.50
CA LEU A 33 4.08 -17.39 3.42
C LEU A 33 5.26 -18.27 3.02
N THR A 34 5.87 -17.98 1.88
CA THR A 34 7.01 -18.73 1.33
C THR A 34 8.13 -17.75 0.96
N CYS A 35 9.36 -18.05 1.40
CA CYS A 35 10.54 -17.30 0.97
C CYS A 35 10.87 -17.68 -0.48
N VAL A 36 10.95 -16.69 -1.36
CA VAL A 36 11.22 -16.88 -2.79
C VAL A 36 12.71 -16.68 -3.08
N GLU A 37 13.28 -15.58 -2.57
CA GLU A 37 14.67 -15.19 -2.83
C GLU A 37 15.29 -14.48 -1.61
N TYR A 38 16.62 -14.58 -1.51
CA TYR A 38 17.47 -13.96 -0.49
C TYR A 38 17.13 -14.31 0.98
N PRO A 39 17.07 -15.61 1.35
CA PRO A 39 16.77 -16.03 2.72
C PRO A 39 17.76 -15.49 3.77
N GLU A 40 18.99 -15.16 3.37
CA GLU A 40 20.01 -14.56 4.23
C GLU A 40 19.66 -13.16 4.76
N LEU A 41 18.75 -12.44 4.09
CA LEU A 41 18.26 -11.14 4.53
C LEU A 41 17.21 -11.24 5.67
N GLY A 42 16.84 -12.47 6.06
CA GLY A 42 15.92 -12.72 7.17
C GLY A 42 14.55 -12.09 6.90
N MET A 43 14.13 -11.12 7.71
CA MET A 43 12.82 -10.48 7.56
C MET A 43 12.68 -9.64 6.30
N GLU A 44 13.79 -9.21 5.69
CA GLU A 44 13.82 -8.37 4.48
C GLU A 44 13.91 -9.20 3.19
N ALA A 45 13.88 -10.54 3.29
CA ALA A 45 13.85 -11.43 2.13
C ALA A 45 12.62 -11.20 1.23
N ILE A 46 12.65 -11.72 0.00
CA ILE A 46 11.49 -11.64 -0.89
C ILE A 46 10.51 -12.74 -0.52
N TRP A 47 9.34 -12.34 -0.03
CA TRP A 47 8.28 -13.25 0.40
C TRP A 47 7.14 -13.29 -0.61
N LYS A 48 6.71 -14.50 -0.98
CA LYS A 48 5.43 -14.74 -1.61
C LYS A 48 4.41 -15.02 -0.53
N ILE A 49 3.39 -14.17 -0.46
CA ILE A 49 2.27 -14.31 0.46
C ILE A 49 0.99 -14.60 -0.32
N GLU A 50 0.17 -15.51 0.20
CA GLU A 50 -1.20 -15.70 -0.27
C GLU A 50 -2.15 -15.09 0.76
N VAL A 51 -3.05 -14.24 0.29
CA VAL A 51 -3.96 -13.49 1.16
C VAL A 51 -5.42 -13.70 0.77
N GLU A 52 -6.31 -13.67 1.76
CA GLU A 52 -7.76 -13.68 1.59
C GLU A 52 -8.36 -12.52 2.40
N ASP A 53 -9.36 -11.83 1.83
CA ASP A 53 -10.05 -10.70 2.46
C ASP A 53 -9.11 -9.63 3.05
N PHE A 54 -8.07 -9.25 2.31
CA PHE A 54 -7.09 -8.28 2.78
C PHE A 54 -7.61 -6.84 2.59
N PRO A 55 -7.88 -6.08 3.67
CA PRO A 55 -8.41 -4.74 3.55
C PRO A 55 -7.31 -3.77 3.04
N ALA A 56 -7.60 -3.11 1.93
CA ALA A 56 -6.75 -2.09 1.35
C ALA A 56 -7.60 -0.98 0.70
N PHE A 57 -7.01 0.22 0.63
CA PHE A 57 -7.58 1.38 -0.03
C PHE A 57 -6.77 1.73 -1.28
N ILE A 58 -7.43 2.17 -2.34
CA ILE A 58 -6.73 2.74 -3.50
C ILE A 58 -6.29 4.16 -3.11
N LEU A 59 -4.97 4.35 -3.00
CA LEU A 59 -4.36 5.63 -2.65
C LEU A 59 -3.99 6.45 -3.88
N VAL A 60 -3.50 5.78 -4.92
CA VAL A 60 -3.21 6.39 -6.22
C VAL A 60 -3.80 5.50 -7.31
N ASP A 61 -4.53 6.12 -8.23
CA ASP A 61 -5.07 5.45 -9.40
C ASP A 61 -4.22 5.70 -10.67
N ASP A 62 -4.59 4.99 -11.72
CA ASP A 62 -3.99 5.06 -13.05
C ASP A 62 -4.33 6.36 -13.81
N LYS A 63 -5.14 7.26 -13.23
CA LYS A 63 -5.65 8.49 -13.86
C LYS A 63 -5.01 9.74 -13.27
N GLY A 64 -4.06 9.58 -12.34
CA GLY A 64 -3.38 10.68 -11.67
C GLY A 64 -4.13 11.22 -10.45
N ASN A 65 -5.14 10.51 -9.95
CA ASN A 65 -5.78 10.87 -8.69
C ASN A 65 -4.95 10.35 -7.51
N ASP A 66 -4.72 11.22 -6.54
CA ASP A 66 -3.96 10.94 -5.32
C ASP A 66 -4.80 11.32 -4.10
N PHE A 67 -5.16 10.32 -3.30
CA PHE A 67 -6.01 10.48 -2.12
C PHE A 67 -5.41 11.44 -1.09
N PHE A 68 -4.09 11.48 -0.93
CA PHE A 68 -3.44 12.34 0.07
C PHE A 68 -3.36 13.80 -0.37
N GLN A 69 -3.37 14.07 -1.68
CA GLN A 69 -3.44 15.44 -2.18
C GLN A 69 -4.77 16.11 -1.82
N VAL A 70 -5.88 15.37 -1.84
CA VAL A 70 -7.20 15.89 -1.43
C VAL A 70 -7.20 16.29 0.05
N ILE A 71 -6.59 15.48 0.92
CA ILE A 71 -6.54 15.75 2.37
C ILE A 71 -5.58 16.92 2.69
N GLN A 72 -4.42 17.00 2.04
CA GLN A 72 -3.53 18.15 2.21
C GLN A 72 -4.15 19.47 1.73
N SER A 73 -4.97 19.40 0.67
CA SER A 73 -5.72 20.55 0.15
C SER A 73 -6.83 21.02 1.10
N ALA A 74 -7.36 20.10 1.92
CA ALA A 74 -8.41 20.38 2.91
C ALA A 74 -7.89 21.00 4.22
N LYS A 75 -6.70 21.64 4.21
CA LYS A 75 -6.33 22.56 5.27
C LYS A 75 -7.34 23.72 5.28
N CYS A 76 -8.07 23.82 6.38
CA CYS A 76 -9.07 24.84 6.65
C CYS A 76 -8.58 26.24 6.25
N VAL A 77 -9.27 26.87 5.29
CA VAL A 77 -9.03 28.26 4.83
C VAL A 77 -9.26 29.30 5.95
N LYS A 78 -9.76 28.88 7.13
CA LYS A 78 -10.15 29.76 8.25
C LYS A 78 -9.19 29.76 9.45
N CYS A 79 -8.08 29.03 9.44
CA CYS A 79 -7.04 29.17 10.47
C CYS A 79 -5.74 29.72 9.86
N GLY A 80 -5.80 31.02 9.51
CA GLY A 80 -4.64 31.90 9.43
C GLY A 80 -4.49 32.67 10.72
#